data_AF-X1JFQ0-F1
#
_entry.id   AF-X1JFQ0-F1
#
_cell.length_a   1.000
_cell.length_b   1.000
_cell.length_c   1.000
_cell.angle_alpha   90.00
_cell.angle_beta   90.00
_cell.angle_gamma   90.00
#
_symmetry.space_group_name_H-M   'P 1'
#
loop_
_entity.id
_entity.type
_entity.pdbx_description
1 polymer ?
#
loop_
_entity_poly.entity_id
_entity_poly.type
_entity_poly.pdbx_seq_one_letter_code
_entity_poly.pdbx_strand_id
1 'polypeptide(L)' 'MTIGIEKISAGSFDLNKWLYGGYEKGVITMIAGPPGSGKTNFCVLAACSQAKKENKILFIDTEGG' A
#
# COMPACT_ATOMS: atom_id res chain seq x y z
N MET A 1 10.53 23.03 -12.35
CA MET A 1 10.53 22.33 -11.05
C MET A 1 9.28 21.47 -11.02
N THR A 2 9.39 20.21 -11.41
CA THR A 2 8.24 19.30 -11.39
C THR A 2 8.07 18.86 -9.94
N ILE A 3 6.99 19.30 -9.30
CA ILE A 3 6.55 18.78 -8.00
C ILE A 3 6.18 17.30 -8.19
N GLY A 4 7.15 16.41 -8.03
CA GLY A 4 6.91 14.97 -8.09
C GLY A 4 5.98 14.56 -6.96
N ILE A 5 4.98 13.73 -7.26
CA ILE A 5 4.09 13.17 -6.25
C ILE A 5 4.93 12.29 -5.30
N GLU A 6 4.87 12.56 -4.00
CA GLU A 6 5.53 11.75 -2.98
C GLU A 6 4.88 10.35 -2.95
N LYS A 7 5.68 9.29 -2.94
CA LYS A 7 5.20 7.90 -2.94
C LYS A 7 5.74 7.10 -1.76
N ILE A 8 4.94 6.15 -1.30
CA ILE A 8 5.31 5.16 -0.29
C ILE A 8 5.45 3.77 -0.92
N SER A 9 6.36 2.97 -0.38
CA SER A 9 6.56 1.60 -0.87
C SER A 9 5.31 0.73 -0.67
N ALA A 10 4.97 -0.03 -1.70
CA ALA A 10 3.89 -1.03 -1.69
C ALA A 10 4.27 -2.34 -0.99
N GLY A 11 5.50 -2.46 -0.46
CA GLY A 11 5.97 -3.67 0.21
C GLY A 11 6.29 -4.87 -0.67
N SER A 12 6.13 -4.74 -1.99
CA SER A 12 6.54 -5.71 -3.02
C SER A 12 7.35 -5.02 -4.11
N PHE A 13 8.41 -5.68 -4.60
CA PHE A 13 9.21 -5.19 -5.72
C PHE A 13 8.35 -5.00 -6.97
N ASP A 14 7.55 -6.00 -7.33
CA ASP A 14 6.72 -5.97 -8.54
C ASP A 14 5.64 -4.89 -8.44
N LEU A 15 4.98 -4.75 -7.29
CA LEU A 15 3.99 -3.69 -7.08
C LEU A 15 4.61 -2.30 -7.18
N ASN A 16 5.80 -2.08 -6.62
CA ASN A 16 6.50 -0.81 -6.79
C ASN A 16 6.82 -0.55 -8.27
N LYS A 17 7.21 -1.57 -9.03
CA LYS A 17 7.46 -1.43 -10.46
C LYS A 17 6.19 -1.08 -11.24
N TRP A 18 5.09 -1.78 -10.98
CA TRP A 18 3.80 -1.53 -11.66
C TRP A 18 3.21 -0.16 -11.31
N LEU A 19 3.41 0.31 -10.08
CA LEU A 19 2.92 1.61 -9.60
C LEU A 19 3.94 2.75 -9.78
N TYR A 20 5.01 2.52 -10.54
CA TYR A 20 6.06 3.50 -10.82
C TYR A 20 6.64 4.15 -9.55
N GLY A 21 6.98 3.34 -8.55
CA GLY A 21 7.57 3.76 -7.27
C GLY A 21 6.70 3.50 -6.03
N GLY A 22 5.48 2.99 -6.20
CA GLY A 22 4.58 2.63 -5.10
C GLY A 22 3.32 3.50 -5.03
N TYR A 23 2.66 3.50 -3.88
CA TYR A 23 1.41 4.23 -3.66
C TYR A 23 1.65 5.73 -3.48
N GLU A 24 0.79 6.56 -4.06
CA GLU A 24 0.83 8.01 -3.90
C GLU A 24 0.45 8.40 -2.46
N LYS A 25 1.20 9.33 -1.87
CA LYS A 25 0.93 9.85 -0.53
C LYS A 25 -0.08 10.99 -0.59
N GLY A 26 -0.93 11.08 0.43
CA GLY A 26 -1.93 12.16 0.55
C GLY A 26 -3.20 11.93 -0.27
N VAL A 27 -3.38 10.73 -0.85
CA VAL A 27 -4.58 10.33 -1.60
C VAL A 27 -5.13 9.01 -1.09
N ILE A 28 -6.38 8.71 -1.44
CA ILE A 28 -7.03 7.42 -1.14
C ILE A 28 -6.76 6.47 -2.30
N THR A 29 -6.17 5.31 -2.02
CA THR A 29 -6.01 4.22 -3.00
C THR A 29 -7.04 3.13 -2.74
N MET A 30 -7.82 2.75 -3.77
CA MET A 30 -8.79 1.65 -3.69
C MET A 30 -8.23 0.40 -4.37
N ILE A 31 -8.28 -0.74 -3.67
CA ILE A 31 -7.94 -2.05 -4.22
C ILE A 31 -9.23 -2.88 -4.35
N ALA A 32 -9.65 -3.15 -5.59
CA ALA A 32 -10.87 -3.90 -5.90
C ALA A 32 -10.55 -5.25 -6.54
N GLY A 33 -11.40 -6.25 -6.29
CA GLY A 33 -11.24 -7.60 -6.83
C GLY A 33 -12.12 -8.63 -6.13
N PRO A 34 -12.30 -9.83 -6.72
CA PRO A 34 -13.15 -10.89 -6.17
C PRO A 34 -12.64 -11.43 -4.82
N PRO A 35 -13.46 -12.18 -4.06
CA PRO A 35 -12.99 -12.90 -2.86
C PRO A 35 -11.76 -13.75 -3.17
N GLY A 36 -10.80 -13.81 -2.24
CA GLY A 36 -9.56 -14.57 -2.42
C GLY A 36 -8.52 -13.93 -3.37
N SER A 37 -8.77 -12.77 -3.97
CA SER A 37 -7.83 -12.12 -4.91
C SER A 37 -6.60 -11.46 -4.26
N GLY A 38 -6.42 -11.57 -2.94
CA GLY A 38 -5.26 -11.04 -2.23
C GLY A 38 -5.31 -9.54 -1.88
N LYS A 39 -6.48 -8.88 -1.92
CA LYS A 39 -6.62 -7.44 -1.56
C LYS A 39 -6.02 -7.10 -0.19
N THR A 40 -6.38 -7.87 0.83
CA THR A 40 -5.87 -7.71 2.20
C THR A 40 -4.35 -7.90 2.25
N ASN A 41 -3.80 -8.83 1.47
CA ASN A 41 -2.35 -9.03 1.40
C ASN A 41 -1.62 -7.79 0.85
N PHE A 42 -2.18 -7.08 -0.13
CA PHE A 42 -1.58 -5.85 -0.63
C PHE A 42 -1.56 -4.76 0.46
N CYS A 43 -2.63 -4.61 1.23
CA CYS A 43 -2.67 -3.69 2.38
C CYS A 43 -1.63 -4.07 3.45
N VAL A 44 -1.53 -5.36 3.79
CA VAL A 44 -0.58 -5.85 4.81
C VAL A 44 0.86 -5.69 4.35
N LEU A 45 1.17 -5.93 3.07
CA LEU A 45 2.52 -5.71 2.52
C LEU A 45 2.93 -4.24 2.63
N ALA A 46 2.04 -3.32 2.26
CA ALA A 46 2.27 -1.88 2.40
C ALA A 46 2.49 -1.50 3.87
N ALA A 47 1.61 -1.96 4.77
CA ALA A 47 1.70 -1.72 6.21
C ALA A 47 3.05 -2.22 6.78
N CYS A 48 3.42 -3.47 6.54
CA CYS A 48 4.69 -4.04 6.98
C CYS A 48 5.89 -3.27 6.43
N SER A 49 5.82 -2.80 5.18
CA SER A 49 6.87 -1.97 4.58
C SER A 49 7.04 -0.64 5.29
N GLN A 50 5.93 0.02 5.65
CA GLN A 50 5.96 1.25 6.42
C GLN A 50 6.43 1.03 7.86
N ALA A 51 6.06 -0.09 8.48
CA ALA A 51 6.42 -0.41 9.86
C ALA A 51 7.94 -0.58 10.00
N LYS A 52 8.56 -1.24 9.02
CA LYS A 52 10.03 -1.38 8.92
C LYS A 52 10.77 -0.05 8.76
N LYS A 53 10.08 1.01 8.35
CA LYS A 53 10.60 2.38 8.25
C LYS A 53 10.22 3.24 9.46
N GLU A 54 9.74 2.60 10.55
CA GLU A 54 9.31 3.26 11.79
C GLU A 54 8.11 4.22 11.63
N ASN A 55 7.36 4.11 10.52
CA ASN A 55 6.14 4.87 10.33
C ASN A 55 4.98 4.27 11.14
N LYS A 56 4.10 5.14 11.65
CA LYS A 56 2.86 4.73 12.33
C LYS A 56 1.84 4.24 11.31
N ILE A 57 1.16 3.13 11.63
CA ILE A 57 0.15 2.50 10.77
C ILE A 57 -1.09 2.20 11.60
N LEU A 58 -2.25 2.38 10.98
CA LEU A 58 -3.53 1.90 11.48
C LEU A 58 -4.07 0.90 10.48
N PHE A 59 -4.30 -0.34 10.93
CA PHE A 59 -4.97 -1.38 10.15
C PHE A 59 -6.36 -1.57 10.72
N ILE A 60 -7.39 -1.35 9.90
CA ILE A 60 -8.80 -1.49 10.31
C ILE A 60 -9.36 -2.68 9.53
N ASP A 61 -9.73 -3.73 10.26
CA ASP A 61 -10.39 -4.89 9.71
C ASP A 61 -11.88 -4.84 10.06
N THR A 62 -12.73 -4.95 9.03
CA THR A 62 -14.19 -5.02 9.18
C THR A 62 -14.72 -6.44 9.07
N GLU A 63 -13.91 -7.37 8.57
CA GLU A 63 -14.35 -8.74 8.29
C GLU A 63 -14.21 -9.65 9.50
N GLY A 64 -13.34 -9.31 10.46
CA GLY A 64 -13.15 -10.07 11.70
C GLY A 64 -12.63 -11.47 11.39
N GLY A 65 -11.31 -11.65 11.46
CA GLY A 65 -10.62 -12.90 11.13
C GLY A 65 -11.27 -14.20 11.59
#